data_AF-A0A0P0MAE5-F1
#
_entry.id   AF-A0A0P0MAE5-F1
#
_cell.length_a   1.000
_cell.length_b   1.000
_cell.length_c   1.000
_cell.angle_alpha   90.00
_cell.angle_beta   90.00
_cell.angle_gamma   90.00
#
_symmetry.space_group_name_H-M   'P 1'
#
loop_
_entity.id
_entity.type
_entity.pdbx_description
1 polymer ?
#
loop_
_entity_poly.entity_id
_entity_poly.type
_entity_poly.pdbx_seq_one_letter_code
_entity_poly.pdbx_strand_id
1 'polypeptide(L)'
;MMCDFIIAADNAKFGQPEIKIGIIPGAGGTQRLPRAMGKSKAMDLVLTGRMMDAAEAERGGLVSRVVPLDKLMEETLGAALMICGYGQLATMAAKESVNRAFESGLSDGVMFERRLFHGLFATADQKEGMDAFLNKRAPKFING
;
A
#
# COMPACT_ATOMS: atom_id res chain seq x y z
N MET A 1 -4.08 5.48 -7.56
CA MET A 1 -3.44 5.59 -6.23
C MET A 1 -4.46 5.38 -5.10
N MET A 2 -5.36 4.40 -5.21
CA MET A 2 -6.34 4.09 -4.14
C MET A 2 -6.05 2.74 -3.48
N CYS A 3 -5.16 1.94 -4.07
CA CYS A 3 -4.67 0.69 -3.50
C CYS A 3 -3.63 0.97 -2.41
N ASP A 4 -3.41 0.00 -1.53
CA ASP A 4 -2.42 0.09 -0.44
C ASP A 4 -0.97 0.09 -0.95
N PHE A 5 -0.70 -0.66 -2.02
CA PHE A 5 0.57 -0.64 -2.76
C PHE A 5 0.34 -0.99 -4.24
N ILE A 6 1.35 -0.75 -5.08
CA ILE A 6 1.28 -0.98 -6.54
C ILE A 6 2.45 -1.86 -6.96
N ILE A 7 2.16 -2.95 -7.68
CA ILE A 7 3.11 -3.69 -8.51
C ILE A 7 2.78 -3.32 -9.95
N ALA A 8 3.79 -2.92 -10.73
CA ALA A 8 3.60 -2.49 -12.11
C ALA A 8 4.39 -3.37 -13.08
N ALA A 9 3.86 -3.57 -14.29
CA ALA A 9 4.66 -4.09 -15.39
C ALA A 9 5.70 -3.06 -15.83
N ASP A 10 6.84 -3.53 -16.34
CA ASP A 10 7.91 -2.71 -16.90
C ASP A 10 7.48 -1.77 -18.04
N ASN A 11 6.43 -2.14 -18.78
CA ASN A 11 5.85 -1.32 -19.85
C ASN A 11 4.80 -0.30 -19.38
N ALA A 12 4.47 -0.26 -18.08
CA ALA A 12 3.43 0.62 -17.56
C ALA A 12 3.81 2.11 -17.66
N LYS A 13 2.79 2.96 -17.83
CA LYS A 13 2.91 4.42 -17.86
C LYS A 13 1.94 5.05 -16.86
N PHE A 14 2.39 6.09 -16.18
CA PHE A 14 1.67 6.82 -15.13
C PHE A 14 1.63 8.31 -15.44
N GLY A 15 0.54 9.01 -15.12
CA GLY A 15 0.43 10.45 -15.34
C GLY A 15 -0.88 11.01 -14.83
N GLN A 16 -0.99 12.34 -14.87
CA GLN A 16 -2.19 13.10 -14.51
C GLN A 16 -2.48 14.14 -15.60
N PRO A 17 -2.89 13.71 -16.82
CA PRO A 17 -2.96 14.56 -18.00
C PRO A 17 -4.20 15.48 -18.03
N GLU A 18 -5.03 15.51 -16.98
CA GLU A 18 -6.26 16.31 -16.89
C GLU A 18 -6.03 17.79 -17.22
N ILE A 19 -4.84 18.33 -16.96
CA ILE A 19 -4.48 19.71 -17.30
C ILE A 19 -4.60 20.00 -18.80
N LYS A 20 -4.39 18.99 -19.65
CA LYS A 20 -4.48 19.10 -21.12
C LYS A 20 -5.91 19.34 -21.61
N ILE A 21 -6.90 19.06 -20.77
CA ILE A 21 -8.32 19.32 -21.04
C ILE A 21 -8.90 20.39 -20.11
N GLY A 22 -8.03 21.20 -19.48
CA GLY A 22 -8.45 22.39 -18.71
C GLY A 22 -9.00 22.10 -17.33
N ILE A 23 -8.78 20.90 -16.76
CA ILE A 23 -9.22 20.54 -15.41
C ILE A 23 -8.08 19.97 -14.57
N ILE A 24 -8.28 19.89 -13.26
CA ILE A 24 -7.31 19.29 -12.34
C ILE A 24 -7.57 17.78 -12.17
N PRO A 25 -6.57 17.01 -11.69
CA PRO A 25 -6.76 15.62 -11.27
C PRO A 25 -7.68 15.52 -10.04
N GLY A 26 -8.98 15.40 -10.29
CA GLY A 26 -10.05 15.53 -9.30
C GLY A 26 -10.28 14.29 -8.43
N ALA A 27 -9.88 13.09 -8.88
CA ALA A 27 -10.06 11.83 -8.13
C ALA A 27 -9.03 11.64 -7.00
N GLY A 28 -8.59 12.74 -6.39
CA GLY A 28 -7.53 12.79 -5.38
C GLY A 28 -6.12 12.73 -5.94
N GLY A 29 -5.93 12.96 -7.25
CA GLY A 29 -4.61 13.01 -7.87
C GLY A 29 -3.71 14.12 -7.30
N THR A 30 -4.29 15.28 -7.05
CA THR A 30 -3.63 16.43 -6.39
C THR A 30 -3.31 16.20 -4.91
N GLN A 31 -3.86 15.15 -4.29
CA GLN A 31 -3.70 14.85 -2.87
C GLN A 31 -2.78 13.66 -2.62
N ARG A 32 -3.01 12.55 -3.33
CA ARG A 32 -2.32 11.28 -3.09
C ARG A 32 -0.96 11.21 -3.76
N LEU A 33 -0.80 11.81 -4.96
CA LEU A 33 0.47 11.81 -5.67
C LEU A 33 1.59 12.53 -4.89
N PRO A 34 1.41 13.76 -4.36
CA PRO A 34 2.47 14.41 -3.60
C PRO A 34 2.77 13.71 -2.26
N ARG A 35 1.80 12.98 -1.68
CA ARG A 35 2.04 12.14 -0.49
C ARG A 35 2.85 10.89 -0.81
N ALA A 36 2.70 10.34 -2.01
CA ALA A 36 3.43 9.15 -2.45
C ALA A 36 4.86 9.45 -2.91
N MET A 37 5.08 10.55 -3.66
CA MET A 37 6.36 10.81 -4.34
C MET A 37 6.94 12.21 -4.13
N GLY A 38 6.37 12.97 -3.20
CA GLY A 38 6.79 14.33 -2.90
C GLY A 38 6.25 15.38 -3.88
N LYS A 39 6.31 16.65 -3.43
CA LYS A 39 5.68 17.79 -4.11
C LYS A 39 6.24 18.04 -5.52
N SER A 40 7.57 18.05 -5.68
CA SER A 40 8.20 18.48 -6.93
C SER A 40 7.86 17.56 -8.10
N LYS A 41 8.03 16.24 -7.93
CA LYS A 41 7.70 15.25 -8.96
C LYS A 41 6.20 15.19 -9.24
N ALA A 42 5.36 15.29 -8.21
CA ALA A 42 3.91 15.35 -8.41
C ALA A 42 3.51 16.57 -9.25
N MET A 43 4.08 17.75 -8.99
CA MET A 43 3.78 18.96 -9.76
C MET A 43 4.28 18.88 -11.20
N ASP A 44 5.45 18.29 -11.44
CA ASP A 44 5.93 18.04 -12.81
C ASP A 44 4.89 17.23 -13.61
N LEU A 45 4.38 16.12 -13.06
CA LEU A 45 3.34 15.32 -13.73
C LEU A 45 2.02 16.07 -13.91
N VAL A 46 1.55 16.78 -12.88
CA VAL A 46 0.25 17.48 -12.89
C VAL A 46 0.25 18.71 -13.79
N LEU A 47 1.33 19.49 -13.81
CA LEU A 47 1.39 20.77 -14.54
C LEU A 47 1.85 20.59 -15.99
N THR A 48 2.71 19.60 -16.28
CA THR A 48 3.12 19.31 -17.67
C THR A 48 2.19 18.31 -18.36
N GLY A 49 1.47 17.49 -17.59
CA GLY A 49 0.71 16.37 -18.11
C GLY A 49 1.58 15.31 -18.81
N ARG A 50 2.89 15.26 -18.52
CA ARG A 50 3.79 14.23 -19.06
C ARG A 50 3.47 12.86 -18.45
N MET A 51 3.87 11.82 -19.18
CA MET A 51 3.82 10.46 -18.68
C MET A 51 5.17 10.08 -18.06
N MET A 52 5.10 9.24 -17.04
CA MET A 52 6.21 8.64 -16.29
C MET A 52 6.20 7.14 -16.55
N ASP A 53 7.38 6.53 -16.72
CA ASP A 53 7.50 5.08 -16.87
C ASP A 53 7.53 4.34 -15.51
N ALA A 54 7.41 3.01 -15.57
CA ALA A 54 7.38 2.17 -14.37
C ALA A 54 8.65 2.31 -13.52
N ALA A 55 9.82 2.43 -14.14
CA ALA A 55 11.09 2.53 -13.43
C ALA A 55 11.22 3.87 -12.69
N GLU A 56 10.81 4.98 -13.31
CA GLU A 56 10.74 6.28 -12.63
C GLU A 56 9.67 6.28 -11.53
N ALA A 57 8.54 5.60 -11.74
CA ALA A 57 7.47 5.48 -10.75
C ALA A 57 7.93 4.75 -9.48
N GLU A 58 8.74 3.70 -9.63
CA GLU A 58 9.32 2.95 -8.52
C GLU A 58 10.36 3.77 -7.77
N ARG A 59 11.35 4.36 -8.48
CA ARG A 59 12.33 5.27 -7.86
C ARG A 59 11.68 6.49 -7.19
N GLY A 60 10.49 6.86 -7.65
CA GLY A 60 9.70 7.94 -7.08
C GLY A 60 8.86 7.55 -5.86
N GLY A 61 8.76 6.26 -5.50
CA GLY A 61 7.94 5.78 -4.38
C GLY A 61 6.45 5.60 -4.70
N LEU A 62 6.01 5.79 -5.95
CA LEU A 62 4.63 5.55 -6.36
C LEU A 62 4.34 4.06 -6.57
N VAL A 63 5.32 3.33 -7.12
CA VAL A 63 5.24 1.89 -7.37
C VAL A 63 6.18 1.19 -6.39
N SER A 64 5.72 0.11 -5.76
CA SER A 64 6.54 -0.66 -4.82
C SER A 64 7.50 -1.61 -5.53
N ARG A 65 7.05 -2.20 -6.65
CA ARG A 65 7.81 -3.19 -7.42
C ARG A 65 7.48 -3.08 -8.90
N VAL A 66 8.50 -3.17 -9.74
CA VAL A 66 8.35 -3.32 -11.20
C VAL A 66 8.73 -4.74 -11.57
N VAL A 67 7.88 -5.38 -12.37
CA VAL A 67 8.05 -6.77 -12.80
C VAL A 67 7.90 -6.88 -14.32
N PRO A 68 8.47 -7.91 -14.97
CA PRO A 68 8.19 -8.19 -16.37
C PRO A 68 6.68 -8.32 -16.64
N LEU A 69 6.21 -7.83 -17.78
CA LEU A 69 4.78 -7.86 -18.13
C LEU A 69 4.17 -9.27 -18.07
N ASP A 70 4.88 -10.28 -18.54
CA ASP A 70 4.44 -11.68 -18.55
C ASP A 70 4.36 -12.31 -17.15
N LYS A 71 4.98 -11.66 -16.15
CA LYS A 71 4.95 -12.07 -14.74
C LYS A 71 4.00 -11.26 -13.87
N LEU A 72 3.40 -10.19 -14.39
CA LEU A 72 2.57 -9.27 -13.62
C LEU A 72 1.46 -9.98 -12.82
N MET A 73 0.70 -10.87 -13.46
CA MET A 73 -0.42 -11.55 -12.81
C MET A 73 0.05 -12.56 -11.75
N GLU A 74 1.14 -13.27 -12.00
CA GLU A 74 1.73 -14.23 -11.06
C GLU A 74 2.19 -13.51 -9.78
N GLU A 75 2.94 -12.42 -9.95
CA GLU A 75 3.49 -11.64 -8.83
C GLU A 75 2.41 -10.92 -8.01
N THR A 76 1.40 -10.36 -8.68
CA THR A 76 0.29 -9.67 -8.00
C THR A 76 -0.61 -10.64 -7.25
N LEU A 77 -0.98 -11.78 -7.87
CA LEU A 77 -1.80 -12.79 -7.20
C LEU A 77 -1.02 -13.48 -6.08
N GLY A 78 0.27 -13.74 -6.28
CA GLY A 78 1.14 -14.29 -5.24
C GLY A 78 1.18 -13.39 -4.00
N ALA A 79 1.32 -12.08 -4.17
CA ALA A 79 1.26 -11.12 -3.08
C ALA A 79 -0.12 -11.11 -2.38
N ALA A 80 -1.22 -11.15 -3.15
CA ALA A 80 -2.57 -11.20 -2.59
C ALA A 80 -2.81 -12.48 -1.78
N LEU A 81 -2.44 -13.64 -2.32
CA LEU A 81 -2.57 -14.94 -1.63
C LEU A 81 -1.73 -15.00 -0.35
N MET A 82 -0.54 -14.41 -0.36
CA MET A 82 0.29 -14.29 0.83
C MET A 82 -0.43 -13.48 1.92
N ILE A 83 -1.02 -12.34 1.55
CA ILE A 83 -1.80 -11.51 2.48
C ILE A 83 -3.02 -12.27 3.02
N CYS A 84 -3.74 -13.00 2.15
CA CYS A 84 -4.87 -13.85 2.55
C CYS A 84 -4.47 -15.00 3.49
N GLY A 85 -3.20 -15.38 3.50
CA GLY A 85 -2.65 -16.40 4.41
C GLY A 85 -2.32 -15.89 5.81
N TYR A 86 -2.48 -14.59 6.09
CA TYR A 86 -2.24 -13.98 7.40
C TYR A 86 -3.53 -13.75 8.18
N GLY A 87 -3.42 -13.60 9.50
CA GLY A 87 -4.56 -13.31 10.37
C GLY A 87 -5.27 -12.01 9.96
N GLN A 88 -6.56 -12.12 9.61
CA GLN A 88 -7.32 -11.03 8.99
C GLN A 88 -7.32 -9.75 9.84
N LEU A 89 -7.59 -9.86 11.15
CA LEU A 89 -7.64 -8.69 12.04
C LEU A 89 -6.28 -7.99 12.16
N ALA A 90 -5.19 -8.75 12.19
CA ALA A 90 -3.84 -8.17 12.23
C ALA A 90 -3.51 -7.43 10.93
N THR A 91 -3.85 -8.03 9.78
CA THR A 91 -3.69 -7.41 8.45
C THR A 91 -4.49 -6.11 8.34
N MET A 92 -5.76 -6.12 8.80
CA MET A 92 -6.61 -4.93 8.81
C MET A 92 -6.06 -3.84 9.74
N ALA A 93 -5.65 -4.20 10.96
CA ALA A 93 -5.09 -3.26 11.93
C ALA A 93 -3.79 -2.62 11.44
N ALA A 94 -2.93 -3.37 10.76
CA ALA A 94 -1.71 -2.86 10.15
C ALA A 94 -2.02 -1.84 9.04
N LYS A 95 -2.94 -2.18 8.12
CA LYS A 95 -3.40 -1.27 7.06
C LYS A 95 -3.98 0.01 7.64
N GLU A 96 -4.83 -0.08 8.67
CA GLU A 96 -5.46 1.07 9.30
C GLU A 96 -4.42 1.98 9.96
N SER A 97 -3.45 1.39 10.67
CA SER A 97 -2.38 2.12 11.36
C SER A 97 -1.48 2.88 10.39
N VAL A 98 -1.08 2.25 9.27
CA VAL A 98 -0.28 2.90 8.22
C VAL A 98 -1.06 4.06 7.57
N ASN A 99 -2.35 3.85 7.26
CA ASN A 99 -3.17 4.92 6.68
C ASN A 99 -3.36 6.09 7.65
N ARG A 100 -3.45 5.82 8.96
CA ARG A 100 -3.58 6.85 10.00
C ARG A 100 -2.37 7.79 10.07
N ALA A 101 -1.19 7.34 9.68
CA ALA A 101 0.03 8.15 9.66
C ALA A 101 -0.06 9.36 8.71
N PHE A 102 -0.97 9.33 7.72
CA PHE A 102 -1.19 10.45 6.78
C PHE A 102 -2.25 11.45 7.25
N GLU A 103 -2.96 11.14 8.34
CA GLU A 103 -4.12 11.89 8.85
C GLU A 103 -3.91 12.40 10.30
N SER A 104 -2.75 12.15 10.89
CA SER A 104 -2.45 12.52 12.28
C SER A 104 -0.95 12.75 12.51
N GLY A 105 -0.61 13.36 13.64
CA GLY A 105 0.78 13.48 14.06
C GLY A 105 1.33 12.16 14.60
N LEU A 106 2.67 12.04 14.63
CA LEU A 106 3.37 10.82 15.05
C LEU A 106 2.88 10.29 16.41
N SER A 107 2.74 11.16 17.41
CA SER A 107 2.31 10.76 18.76
C SER A 107 0.92 10.12 18.77
N ASP A 108 -0.02 10.71 18.02
CA ASP A 108 -1.39 10.19 17.93
C ASP A 108 -1.43 8.87 17.15
N GLY A 109 -0.65 8.77 16.07
CA GLY A 109 -0.48 7.53 15.30
C GLY A 109 0.07 6.38 16.14
N VAL A 110 1.11 6.63 16.95
CA VAL A 110 1.70 5.62 17.85
C VAL A 110 0.73 5.21 18.95
N MET A 111 -0.06 6.15 19.49
CA MET A 111 -1.10 5.82 20.46
C MET A 111 -2.22 4.98 19.82
N PHE A 112 -2.56 5.27 18.57
CA PHE A 112 -3.56 4.52 17.80
C PHE A 112 -3.10 3.08 17.53
N GLU A 113 -1.92 2.89 16.94
CA GLU A 113 -1.41 1.55 16.63
C GLU A 113 -1.24 0.70 17.90
N ARG A 114 -0.81 1.30 19.02
CA ARG A 114 -0.67 0.60 20.31
C ARG A 114 -2.00 0.04 20.81
N ARG A 115 -3.10 0.79 20.66
CA ARG A 115 -4.44 0.33 21.05
C ARG A 115 -4.87 -0.86 20.19
N LEU A 116 -4.70 -0.76 18.87
CA LEU A 116 -5.01 -1.88 17.96
C LEU A 116 -4.15 -3.10 18.28
N PHE A 117 -2.83 -2.91 18.45
CA PHE A 117 -1.88 -3.96 18.78
C PHE A 117 -2.25 -4.71 20.07
N HIS A 118 -2.57 -4.00 21.16
CA HIS A 118 -3.02 -4.63 22.40
C HIS A 118 -4.34 -5.41 22.21
N GLY A 119 -5.26 -4.89 21.40
CA GLY A 119 -6.50 -5.59 21.06
C GLY A 119 -6.27 -6.93 20.36
N LEU A 120 -5.21 -7.04 19.54
CA LEU A 120 -4.89 -8.29 18.84
C LEU A 120 -4.54 -9.44 19.79
N PHE A 121 -4.01 -9.19 21.00
CA PHE A 121 -3.72 -10.26 21.97
C PHE A 121 -4.97 -10.99 22.48
N ALA A 122 -6.15 -10.41 22.28
CA ALA A 122 -7.42 -11.06 22.63
C ALA A 122 -7.91 -12.05 21.55
N THR A 123 -7.35 -12.04 20.34
CA THR A 123 -7.86 -12.81 19.20
C THR A 123 -7.40 -14.27 19.22
N ALA A 124 -8.16 -15.13 18.55
CA ALA A 124 -7.77 -16.54 18.39
C ALA A 124 -6.54 -16.66 17.46
N ASP A 125 -6.52 -15.87 16.39
CA ASP A 125 -5.44 -15.85 15.41
C ASP A 125 -4.08 -15.47 16.05
N GLN A 126 -4.07 -14.56 17.03
CA GLN A 126 -2.83 -14.20 17.72
C GLN A 126 -2.27 -15.39 18.52
N LYS A 127 -3.13 -16.13 19.23
CA LYS A 127 -2.72 -17.31 20.01
C LYS A 127 -2.20 -18.42 19.10
N GLU A 128 -2.93 -18.71 18.02
CA GLU A 128 -2.54 -19.69 17.00
C GLU A 128 -1.23 -19.31 16.30
N GLY A 129 -1.08 -18.04 15.91
CA GLY A 129 0.13 -17.54 15.28
C GLY A 129 1.36 -17.68 16.17
N MET A 130 1.22 -17.37 17.47
CA MET A 130 2.29 -17.54 18.45
C MET A 130 2.64 -19.02 18.69
N ASP A 131 1.64 -19.88 18.87
CA ASP A 131 1.86 -21.32 19.02
C ASP A 131 2.53 -21.93 17.78
N ALA A 132 2.04 -21.59 16.59
CA ALA A 132 2.59 -22.07 15.33
C ALA A 132 4.06 -21.67 15.15
N PHE A 133 4.40 -20.43 15.51
CA PHE A 133 5.77 -19.92 15.48
C PHE A 133 6.69 -20.68 16.45
N LEU A 134 6.28 -20.86 17.71
CA LEU A 134 7.04 -21.60 18.71
C LEU A 134 7.26 -23.07 18.31
N ASN A 135 6.25 -23.69 17.69
CA ASN A 135 6.29 -25.08 17.23
C ASN A 135 6.82 -25.25 15.79
N LYS A 136 7.31 -24.19 15.13
CA LYS A 136 7.85 -24.20 13.76
C LYS A 136 6.93 -24.85 12.73
N ARG A 137 5.63 -24.60 12.83
CA ARG A 137 4.59 -25.07 11.90
C ARG A 137 3.91 -23.89 11.21
N ALA A 138 3.21 -24.14 10.12
CA ALA A 138 2.35 -23.13 9.51
C ALA A 138 1.14 -22.83 10.43
N PRO A 139 0.76 -21.55 10.62
CA PRO A 139 -0.43 -21.19 11.36
C PRO A 139 -1.69 -21.50 10.56
N LYS A 140 -2.78 -21.80 11.27
CA LYS A 140 -4.13 -21.99 10.72
C LYS A 140 -5.06 -20.91 11.26
N PHE A 141 -4.99 -19.73 10.65
CA PHE A 141 -5.86 -18.62 11.02
C PHE A 141 -7.32 -18.94 10.67
N ILE A 142 -8.23 -18.57 11.58
CA ILE A 142 -9.68 -18.71 11.40
C ILE A 142 -10.35 -17.38 11.04
N ASN A 143 -9.55 -16.32 10.89
CA ASN A 143 -10.00 -14.97 10.51
C ASN A 143 -11.03 -14.38 11.48
N GLY A 144 -10.76 -14.57 12.79
CA GLY A 144 -11.62 -14.16 13.91
C GLY A 144 -10.86 -13.47 15.03
#